data_AF-A0A0N5CP60-F1
#
_entry.id   AF-A0A0N5CP60-F1
#
_cell.length_a   1.000
_cell.length_b   1.000
_cell.length_c   1.000
_cell.angle_alpha   90.00
_cell.angle_beta   90.00
_cell.angle_gamma   90.00
#
_symmetry.space_group_name_H-M   'P 1'
#
loop_
_entity.id
_entity.type
_entity.pdbx_description
1 polymer ?
#
loop_
_entity_poly.entity_id
_entity_poly.type
_entity_poly.pdbx_seq_one_letter_code
_entity_poly.pdbx_strand_id
1 'polypeptide(L)'
;MEGQEGPVMECSFAPEFRNRTRYEPSWTVVASDLPRHLTRNGVSFARQHYELLQTNGAYNLQIRNVVFLRDNGRFYCTVLDKESGAQYTVQANIVVVGLFHKFSKIVVNNVS
;
A
#
# COMPACT_ATOMS: atom_id res chain seq x y z
N MET A 1 22.26 1.64 1.37
CA MET A 1 22.16 0.77 0.18
C MET A 1 20.86 1.13 -0.50
N GLU A 2 20.92 1.64 -1.73
CA GLU A 2 19.73 1.93 -2.53
C GLU A 2 19.13 0.59 -2.97
N GLY A 3 17.91 0.31 -2.52
CA GLY A 3 17.18 -0.88 -2.93
C GLY A 3 16.62 -0.74 -4.32
N GLN A 4 16.40 -1.87 -5.01
CA GLN A 4 15.71 -1.88 -6.29
C GLN A 4 14.26 -1.40 -6.15
N GLU A 5 13.67 -0.98 -7.27
CA GLU A 5 12.25 -0.72 -7.37
C GLU A 5 11.45 -1.95 -6.93
N GLY A 6 10.44 -1.73 -6.10
CA GLY A 6 9.62 -2.80 -5.56
C GLY A 6 8.35 -3.03 -6.38
N PRO A 7 7.56 -4.03 -5.97
CA PRO A 7 6.34 -4.38 -6.67
C PRO A 7 5.28 -3.28 -6.55
N VAL A 8 4.32 -3.32 -7.47
CA VAL A 8 3.06 -2.60 -7.35
C VAL A 8 2.09 -3.46 -6.54
N MET A 9 1.54 -2.88 -5.48
CA MET A 9 0.43 -3.45 -4.71
C MET A 9 -0.87 -2.97 -5.34
N GLU A 10 -1.53 -3.88 -6.05
CA GLU A 10 -2.80 -3.61 -6.73
C GLU A 10 -3.94 -3.44 -5.73
N CYS A 11 -4.70 -2.36 -5.87
CA CYS A 11 -5.95 -2.13 -5.16
C CYS A 11 -6.88 -1.33 -6.07
N SER A 12 -8.11 -1.82 -6.26
CA SER A 12 -9.09 -1.13 -7.07
C SER A 12 -10.47 -1.15 -6.41
N PHE A 13 -11.27 -0.14 -6.73
CA PHE A 13 -12.58 0.06 -6.16
C PHE A 13 -13.66 -0.14 -7.23
N ALA A 14 -14.66 -0.93 -6.88
CA ALA A 14 -15.89 -1.04 -7.66
C ALA A 14 -16.55 0.36 -7.78
N PRO A 15 -17.29 0.63 -8.88
CA PRO A 15 -17.84 1.96 -9.18
C PRO A 15 -18.56 2.65 -8.02
N GLU A 16 -19.31 1.88 -7.22
CA GLU A 16 -20.06 2.33 -6.05
C GLU A 16 -19.17 2.95 -4.97
N PHE A 17 -17.90 2.56 -4.86
CA PHE A 17 -16.93 3.07 -3.88
C PHE A 17 -16.06 4.23 -4.40
N ARG A 18 -16.31 4.72 -5.63
CA ARG A 18 -15.46 5.74 -6.28
C ARG A 18 -15.81 7.18 -5.90
N ASN A 19 -17.01 7.41 -5.33
CA ASN A 19 -17.41 8.75 -4.91
C ASN A 19 -16.57 9.23 -3.71
N ARG A 20 -15.58 10.11 -3.94
CA ARG A 20 -14.65 10.59 -2.91
C ARG A 20 -15.29 11.52 -1.86
N THR A 21 -16.50 12.05 -2.10
CA THR A 21 -17.23 12.80 -1.08
C THR A 21 -17.83 11.87 -0.01
N ARG A 22 -18.15 10.62 -0.37
CA ARG A 22 -18.64 9.59 0.56
C ARG A 22 -17.55 8.63 1.02
N TYR A 23 -16.73 8.13 0.10
CA TYR A 23 -15.74 7.09 0.34
C TYR A 23 -14.33 7.64 0.38
N GLU A 24 -13.60 7.31 1.44
CA GLU A 24 -12.23 7.76 1.66
C GLU A 24 -11.26 6.58 1.55
N PRO A 25 -10.46 6.48 0.47
CA PRO A 25 -9.45 5.45 0.34
C PRO A 25 -8.19 5.80 1.13
N SER A 26 -7.46 4.79 1.59
CA SER A 26 -6.16 4.96 2.23
C SER A 26 -5.27 3.75 2.06
N TRP A 27 -3.97 3.98 2.10
CA TRP A 27 -2.98 2.93 2.33
C TRP A 27 -2.36 3.10 3.71
N THR A 28 -2.29 2.00 4.45
CA THR A 28 -1.56 1.91 5.73
C THR A 28 -0.59 0.74 5.67
N VAL A 29 0.60 0.89 6.24
CA VAL A 29 1.55 -0.22 6.42
C VAL A 29 1.73 -0.51 7.91
N VAL A 30 1.82 -1.79 8.26
CA VAL A 30 2.28 -2.28 9.57
C VAL A 30 3.58 -3.04 9.33
N ALA A 31 4.70 -2.38 9.63
CA ALA A 31 6.05 -2.93 9.56
C ALA A 31 6.77 -2.65 10.88
N SER A 32 7.54 -3.62 11.38
CA SER A 32 8.15 -3.55 12.72
C SER A 32 7.13 -3.18 13.83
N ASP A 33 5.93 -3.76 13.75
CA ASP A 33 4.79 -3.55 14.68
C ASP A 33 4.25 -2.12 14.81
N LEU A 34 4.67 -1.19 13.94
CA LEU A 34 4.20 0.19 13.94
C LEU A 34 3.31 0.49 12.71
N PRO A 35 2.03 0.86 12.93
CA PRO A 35 1.16 1.31 11.85
C PRO A 35 1.58 2.71 11.36
N ARG A 36 1.62 2.89 10.05
CA ARG A 36 1.90 4.19 9.41
C ARG A 36 0.95 4.42 8.25
N HIS A 37 0.29 5.59 8.26
CA HIS A 37 -0.46 6.04 7.11
C HIS A 37 0.48 6.44 5.97
N LEU A 38 0.27 5.86 4.80
CA LEU A 38 1.04 6.14 3.59
C LEU A 38 0.30 7.15 2.72
N THR A 39 -1.01 6.95 2.57
CA THR A 39 -1.89 7.84 1.81
C THR A 39 -3.25 7.99 2.49
N ARG A 40 -3.94 9.09 2.19
CA ARG A 40 -5.33 9.31 2.54
C ARG A 40 -6.01 10.17 1.48
N ASN A 41 -7.10 9.69 0.92
CA ASN A 41 -7.90 10.39 -0.09
C ASN A 41 -7.07 10.98 -1.25
N GLY A 42 -6.10 10.22 -1.75
CA GLY A 42 -5.21 10.66 -2.84
C GLY A 42 -3.99 11.49 -2.41
N VAL A 43 -3.91 11.91 -1.15
CA VAL A 43 -2.74 12.61 -0.60
C VAL A 43 -1.73 11.59 -0.09
N SER A 44 -0.46 11.73 -0.49
CA SER A 44 0.64 10.84 -0.06
C SER A 44 1.52 11.50 1.00
N PHE A 45 1.62 10.87 2.18
CA PHE A 45 2.49 11.31 3.29
C PHE A 45 3.92 10.77 3.17
N ALA A 46 4.10 9.68 2.42
CA ALA A 46 5.36 8.96 2.29
C ALA A 46 5.87 8.91 0.84
N ARG A 47 5.65 9.98 0.06
CA ARG A 47 5.98 10.12 -1.37
C ARG A 47 7.45 9.87 -1.75
N GLN A 48 8.37 10.01 -0.79
CA GLN A 48 9.79 9.69 -0.96
C GLN A 48 10.08 8.18 -1.04
N HIS A 49 9.12 7.35 -0.60
CA HIS A 49 9.30 5.90 -0.44
C HIS A 49 8.29 5.12 -1.27
N TYR A 50 7.09 5.68 -1.45
CA TYR A 50 6.00 5.05 -2.17
C TYR A 50 5.41 6.00 -3.20
N GLU A 51 4.98 5.43 -4.31
CA GLU A 51 4.25 6.10 -5.35
C GLU A 51 2.79 5.62 -5.35
N LEU A 52 1.86 6.57 -5.31
CA LEU A 52 0.43 6.28 -5.43
C LEU A 52 0.06 6.34 -6.91
N LEU A 53 -0.18 5.17 -7.49
CA LEU A 53 -0.60 5.00 -8.88
C LEU A 53 -2.13 4.97 -8.92
N GLN A 54 -2.73 6.15 -9.01
CA GLN A 54 -4.19 6.30 -9.04
C GLN A 54 -4.68 6.61 -10.45
N THR A 55 -5.60 5.79 -10.93
CA THR A 55 -6.36 6.00 -12.16
C THR A 55 -7.83 5.64 -11.89
N ASN A 56 -8.74 5.78 -12.85
CA ASN A 56 -10.18 5.61 -12.63
C ASN A 56 -10.55 4.30 -11.89
N GLY A 57 -10.78 4.37 -10.58
CA GLY A 57 -11.03 3.22 -9.71
C GLY A 57 -9.79 2.52 -9.17
N ALA A 58 -8.62 2.65 -9.80
CA ALA A 58 -7.36 2.11 -9.29
C ALA A 58 -6.76 3.02 -8.20
N TYR A 59 -6.21 2.40 -7.18
CA TYR A 59 -5.58 3.05 -6.04
C TYR A 59 -4.35 2.25 -5.63
N ASN A 60 -3.49 1.96 -6.61
CA ASN A 60 -2.34 1.08 -6.44
C ASN A 60 -1.20 1.80 -5.73
N LEU A 61 -0.35 1.04 -5.03
CA LEU A 61 0.80 1.59 -4.32
C LEU A 61 2.08 0.88 -4.76
N GLN A 62 3.07 1.63 -5.25
CA GLN A 62 4.36 1.10 -5.66
C GLN A 62 5.45 1.49 -4.67
N ILE A 63 6.34 0.57 -4.35
CA ILE A 63 7.53 0.84 -3.53
C ILE A 63 8.63 1.38 -4.45
N ARG A 64 9.10 2.61 -4.23
CA ARG A 64 10.11 3.24 -5.09
C ARG A 64 11.49 2.58 -4.96
N ASN A 65 11.93 2.34 -3.72
CA ASN A 65 13.25 1.77 -3.41
C ASN A 65 13.14 0.88 -2.19
N VAL A 66 13.33 -0.43 -2.34
CA VAL A 66 12.98 -1.42 -1.30
C VAL A 66 13.96 -1.41 -0.13
N VAL A 67 13.44 -1.33 1.08
CA VAL A 67 14.19 -1.32 2.34
C VAL A 67 13.60 -2.34 3.29
N PHE A 68 14.43 -3.32 3.70
CA PHE A 68 14.01 -4.46 4.53
C PHE A 68 13.17 -4.04 5.75
N LEU A 69 13.70 -3.19 6.64
CA LEU A 69 12.98 -2.81 7.87
C LEU A 69 11.70 -1.99 7.63
N ARG A 70 11.63 -1.26 6.51
CA ARG A 70 10.52 -0.35 6.20
C ARG A 70 9.37 -1.07 5.50
N ASP A 71 9.72 -1.96 4.57
CA ASP A 71 8.79 -2.54 3.61
C ASP A 71 8.46 -4.00 3.92
N ASN A 72 9.24 -4.69 4.76
CA ASN A 72 8.90 -6.04 5.19
C ASN A 72 7.74 -5.98 6.19
N GLY A 73 6.52 -6.18 5.72
CA GLY A 73 5.33 -5.95 6.51
C GLY A 73 4.01 -6.14 5.76
N ARG A 74 2.94 -5.71 6.41
CA ARG A 74 1.57 -5.83 5.91
C ARG A 74 1.07 -4.48 5.44
N PHE A 75 0.65 -4.39 4.19
CA PHE A 75 0.06 -3.20 3.59
C PHE A 75 -1.44 -3.41 3.45
N TYR A 76 -2.20 -2.38 3.79
CA TYR A 76 -3.65 -2.42 3.82
C TYR A 76 -4.18 -1.30 2.94
N CYS A 77 -4.96 -1.67 1.93
CA CYS A 77 -5.77 -0.73 1.17
C CYS A 77 -7.17 -0.74 1.77
N THR A 78 -7.60 0.41 2.28
CA THR A 78 -8.89 0.54 2.97
C THR A 78 -9.75 1.60 2.29
N VAL A 79 -11.04 1.34 2.16
CA VAL A 79 -12.07 2.37 1.91
C VAL A 79 -12.94 2.53 3.16
N LEU A 80 -13.00 3.75 3.67
CA LEU A 80 -13.94 4.19 4.70
C LEU A 80 -15.18 4.77 4.03
N ASP A 81 -16.35 4.23 4.35
CA ASP A 81 -17.63 4.90 4.09
C ASP A 81 -17.86 5.94 5.19
N LYS A 82 -17.71 7.23 4.84
CA LYS A 82 -17.84 8.34 5.80
C LYS A 82 -19.28 8.54 6.31
N GLU A 83 -20.27 7.95 5.66
CA GLU A 83 -21.67 8.02 6.07
C GLU A 83 -21.99 7.00 7.17
N SER A 84 -21.54 5.75 6.98
CA SER A 84 -21.84 4.64 7.90
C SER A 84 -20.73 4.33 8.91
N GLY A 85 -19.51 4.81 8.67
CA GLY A 85 -18.31 4.44 9.42
C GLY A 85 -17.75 3.06 9.07
N ALA A 86 -18.37 2.35 8.13
CA ALA A 86 -17.91 1.03 7.68
C ALA A 86 -16.56 1.12 6.96
N GLN A 87 -15.72 0.10 7.15
CA GLN A 87 -14.42 -0.01 6.50
C GLN A 87 -14.33 -1.32 5.73
N TYR A 88 -13.82 -1.23 4.51
CA TYR A 88 -13.54 -2.36 3.63
C TYR A 88 -12.04 -2.37 3.38
N THR A 89 -11.37 -3.47 3.73
CA THR A 89 -9.90 -3.55 3.71
C THR A 89 -9.46 -4.80 2.97
N VAL A 90 -8.46 -4.63 2.10
CA VAL A 90 -7.70 -5.73 1.51
C VAL A 90 -6.24 -5.63 1.94
N GLN A 91 -5.56 -6.78 2.05
CA GLN A 91 -4.20 -6.86 2.54
C GLN A 91 -3.24 -7.37 1.47
N ALA A 92 -2.09 -6.71 1.35
CA ALA A 92 -0.91 -7.21 0.64
C ALA A 92 0.23 -7.45 1.64
N ASN A 93 0.80 -8.66 1.64
CA ASN A 93 1.98 -8.97 2.43
C ASN A 93 3.22 -8.78 1.57
N ILE A 94 4.15 -7.94 2.03
CA ILE A 94 5.45 -7.75 1.40
C ILE A 94 6.48 -8.46 2.25
N VAL A 95 7.08 -9.51 1.67
CA VAL A 95 8.22 -10.20 2.28
C VAL A 95 9.47 -9.80 1.51
N VAL A 96 10.38 -9.09 2.19
CA VAL A 96 11.68 -8.74 1.63
C VAL A 96 12.67 -9.82 2.07
N VAL A 97 13.08 -10.71 1.16
CA VAL A 97 14.12 -11.69 1.46
C VAL A 97 15.48 -11.16 1.00
N GLY A 98 16.43 -11.07 1.93
CA GLY A 98 17.83 -10.79 1.61
C GLY A 98 18.59 -12.10 1.45
N LEU A 99 19.17 -12.34 0.27
CA LEU A 99 20.30 -13.27 0.18
C LEU A 99 21.55 -12.49 0.58
N PHE A 100 22.34 -13.07 1.48
CA PHE A 100 23.76 -12.73 1.60
C PHE A 100 24.33 -12.76 0.17
N HIS A 101 24.67 -11.58 -0.37
CA HIS A 101 25.07 -11.27 -1.76
C HIS A 101 23.96 -10.68 -2.68
N LYS A 102 23.95 -9.34 -2.71
CA LYS A 102 23.59 -8.43 -3.84
C LYS A 102 22.18 -8.43 -4.45
N PHE A 103 21.23 -9.28 -4.06
CA PHE A 103 19.85 -9.16 -4.57
C PHE A 103 18.79 -9.42 -3.49
N SER A 104 17.75 -8.57 -3.48
CA SER A 104 16.55 -8.75 -2.66
C SER A 104 15.44 -9.33 -3.54
N LYS A 105 14.87 -10.47 -3.18
CA LYS A 105 13.64 -10.97 -3.82
C LYS A 105 12.45 -10.48 -3.00
N ILE A 106 11.39 -10.03 -3.67
CA ILE A 106 10.17 -9.56 -3.02
C ILE A 106 9.04 -10.51 -3.40
N VAL A 107 8.28 -10.93 -2.40
CA VAL A 107 7.06 -11.73 -2.61
C VAL A 107 5.88 -10.90 -2.15
N VAL A 108 4.87 -10.77 -3.03
CA VAL A 108 3.58 -10.14 -2.72
C VAL A 108 2.53 -11.22 -2.63
N ASN A 109 1.91 -11.36 -1.45
CA ASN A 109 0.74 -12.23 -1.28
C ASN A 109 -0.48 -11.37 -0.97
N ASN A 110 -1.42 -11.30 -1.90
CA ASN A 110 -2.71 -10.64 -1.70
C ASN A 110 -3.64 -11.58 -0.94
N VAL A 111 -4.21 -11.11 0.15
CA VAL A 111 -5.24 -11.82 0.92
C VAL A 111 -6.54 -11.04 0.72
N SER A 112 -7.50 -11.71 0.08
CA SER A 112 -8.86 -11.20 -0.23
C SER A 112 -9.84 -11.64 0.83
#